data_AF-A0A5S6Q101-F1
#
_entry.id   AF-A0A5S6Q101-F1
#
_cell.length_a   1.000
_cell.length_b   1.000
_cell.length_c   1.000
_cell.angle_alpha   90.00
_cell.angle_beta   90.00
_cell.angle_gamma   90.00
#
_symmetry.space_group_name_H-M   'P 1'
#
loop_
_entity.id
_entity.type
_entity.pdbx_description
1 polymer ?
#
loop_
_entity_poly.entity_id
_entity_poly.type
_entity_poly.pdbx_seq_one_letter_code
_entity_poly.pdbx_strand_id
1 'polypeptide(L)'
;MHKNANLYVTLSTIVWMARTASIHTDYLCREQESNAGVHWYLIYKMAKQPVDFDQSGIFANGHGFFYMTSATAVTGWTRSKLGIDMTEQLLERTLRPYYEKPEDRDALRIMYTSRTSGRNSYGLLMSKEENAYWLLHGANAFPPKRSYAWPQGEATDKAHLLFCASFDPSSLQQIARTLRYERPRVYLHYLPRRYQISPYVELIDQVESRKQMPTRVQLLHTKRLKSGKVEEIIYIVKHKQAALDLFLDVIAPFTGTAYDSWTKSTTKNNCSERRYGVKNILSGLHLAHGGDMTTLYRNSDDSRWLMSANKERPVWCYTTSDRTEQDSSLGGSAICIENGPLHKAFLAMEVTAQVDSC
;
A
#
# COMPACT_ATOMS: atom_id res chain seq x y z
N MET A 1 54.88 2.56 -11.77
CA MET A 1 53.51 2.43 -12.33
C MET A 1 52.74 1.24 -11.73
N HIS A 2 52.66 1.09 -10.39
CA HIS A 2 52.01 -0.09 -9.76
C HIS A 2 50.90 0.22 -8.74
N LYS A 3 50.44 1.47 -8.61
CA LYS A 3 49.36 1.82 -7.67
C LYS A 3 47.95 1.87 -8.26
N ASN A 4 47.77 1.82 -9.58
CA ASN A 4 46.45 1.95 -10.22
C ASN A 4 45.73 0.62 -10.47
N ALA A 5 46.42 -0.51 -10.51
CA ALA A 5 45.79 -1.81 -10.79
C ALA A 5 44.90 -2.33 -9.64
N ASN A 6 45.21 -1.98 -8.39
CA ASN A 6 44.46 -2.42 -7.21
C ASN A 6 43.14 -1.65 -7.00
N LEU A 7 42.98 -0.45 -7.57
CA LEU A 7 41.76 0.34 -7.43
C LEU A 7 40.64 -0.16 -8.36
N TYR A 8 40.98 -0.59 -9.58
CA TYR A 8 40.00 -1.12 -10.54
C TYR A 8 39.47 -2.51 -10.12
N VAL A 9 40.32 -3.35 -9.52
CA VAL A 9 39.91 -4.69 -9.03
C VAL A 9 39.04 -4.57 -7.78
N THR A 10 39.33 -3.62 -6.88
CA THR A 10 38.47 -3.35 -5.70
C THR A 10 37.13 -2.73 -6.08
N LEU A 11 37.09 -1.78 -7.03
CA LEU A 11 35.81 -1.23 -7.51
C LEU A 11 34.94 -2.27 -8.22
N SER A 12 35.52 -3.11 -9.08
CA SER A 12 34.76 -4.14 -9.80
C SER A 12 34.23 -5.25 -8.90
N THR A 13 34.98 -5.66 -7.88
CA THR A 13 34.52 -6.64 -6.87
C THR A 13 33.45 -6.06 -5.94
N ILE A 14 33.54 -4.80 -5.53
CA ILE A 14 32.50 -4.10 -4.75
C ILE A 14 31.21 -3.95 -5.57
N VAL A 15 31.30 -3.55 -6.85
CA VAL A 15 30.14 -3.46 -7.75
C VAL A 15 29.50 -4.83 -7.97
N TRP A 16 30.30 -5.90 -8.06
CA TRP A 16 29.78 -7.26 -8.20
C TRP A 16 29.09 -7.74 -6.91
N MET A 17 29.65 -7.49 -5.73
CA MET A 17 29.01 -7.81 -4.43
C MET A 17 27.72 -7.01 -4.18
N ALA A 18 27.70 -5.72 -4.54
CA ALA A 18 26.48 -4.91 -4.46
C ALA A 18 25.39 -5.41 -5.43
N ARG A 19 25.78 -5.87 -6.63
CA ARG A 19 24.86 -6.50 -7.59
C ARG A 19 24.35 -7.86 -7.13
N THR A 20 25.19 -8.72 -6.55
CA THR A 20 24.75 -10.05 -6.05
C THR A 20 23.85 -9.95 -4.82
N ALA A 21 24.12 -9.01 -3.90
CA ALA A 21 23.21 -8.70 -2.80
C ALA A 21 21.85 -8.13 -3.30
N SER A 22 21.87 -7.33 -4.38
CA SER A 22 20.66 -6.78 -4.99
C SER A 22 19.75 -7.87 -5.59
N ILE A 23 20.30 -8.87 -6.26
CA ILE A 23 19.51 -9.95 -6.92
C ILE A 23 18.68 -10.74 -5.90
N HIS A 24 19.17 -10.92 -4.67
CA HIS A 24 18.50 -11.72 -3.64
C HIS A 24 17.28 -11.04 -3.00
N THR A 25 17.06 -9.75 -3.27
CA THR A 25 15.96 -8.95 -2.71
C THR A 25 15.06 -8.33 -3.77
N ASP A 26 15.32 -8.59 -5.06
CA ASP A 26 14.39 -8.25 -6.14
C ASP A 26 13.02 -8.89 -5.85
N TYR A 27 11.96 -8.19 -6.24
CA TYR A 27 10.57 -8.61 -6.00
C TYR A 27 10.17 -8.72 -4.52
N LEU A 28 10.83 -7.98 -3.63
CA LEU A 28 10.37 -7.68 -2.28
C LEU A 28 10.03 -6.18 -2.12
N CYS A 29 9.23 -5.86 -1.12
CA CYS A 29 9.18 -4.50 -0.58
C CYS A 29 10.53 -4.17 0.05
N ARG A 30 11.11 -3.01 -0.25
CA ARG A 30 12.47 -2.65 0.15
C ARG A 30 12.45 -1.41 1.03
N GLU A 31 13.41 -1.35 1.95
CA GLU A 31 13.63 -0.18 2.79
C GLU A 31 14.70 0.76 2.20
N GLN A 32 14.71 2.00 2.67
CA GLN A 32 15.47 3.09 2.05
C GLN A 32 16.98 2.99 2.29
N GLU A 33 17.38 2.72 3.53
CA GLU A 33 18.75 2.92 4.02
C GLU A 33 19.66 1.73 3.68
N SER A 34 19.28 0.52 4.09
CA SER A 34 20.07 -0.70 3.83
C SER A 34 19.69 -1.43 2.54
N ASN A 35 18.62 -0.99 1.84
CA ASN A 35 18.10 -1.65 0.64
C ASN A 35 17.61 -3.10 0.89
N ALA A 36 17.47 -3.49 2.17
CA ALA A 36 17.00 -4.81 2.57
C ALA A 36 15.50 -5.00 2.28
N GLY A 37 15.11 -6.26 2.11
CA GLY A 37 13.69 -6.63 2.05
C GLY A 37 13.01 -6.41 3.41
N VAL A 38 11.77 -5.92 3.38
CA VAL A 38 10.90 -5.75 4.56
C VAL A 38 9.59 -6.49 4.35
N HIS A 39 8.93 -6.89 5.43
CA HIS A 39 7.64 -7.60 5.38
C HIS A 39 6.57 -6.70 4.78
N TRP A 40 6.58 -5.42 5.16
CA TRP A 40 5.74 -4.38 4.58
C TRP A 40 6.36 -2.99 4.78
N TYR A 41 5.89 -2.03 3.98
CA TYR A 41 6.10 -0.60 4.24
C TYR A 41 4.84 0.21 3.92
N LEU A 42 4.76 1.39 4.51
CA LEU A 42 3.83 2.46 4.17
C LEU A 42 4.59 3.70 3.72
N ILE A 43 4.05 4.37 2.72
CA ILE A 43 4.47 5.71 2.30
C ILE A 43 3.25 6.62 2.36
N TYR A 44 3.35 7.70 3.12
CA TYR A 44 2.44 8.82 3.09
C TYR A 44 3.07 9.93 2.26
N LYS A 45 2.78 9.93 0.96
CA LYS A 45 3.18 11.01 0.05
C LYS A 45 2.36 12.25 0.40
N MET A 46 2.99 13.41 0.54
CA MET A 46 2.34 14.64 1.00
C MET A 46 1.86 15.50 -0.17
N ALA A 47 0.78 16.26 0.03
CA ALA A 47 0.45 17.40 -0.83
C ALA A 47 1.57 18.45 -0.77
N LYS A 48 1.61 19.36 -1.76
CA LYS A 48 2.54 20.50 -1.75
C LYS A 48 2.47 21.25 -0.44
N GLN A 49 3.62 21.47 0.18
CA GLN A 49 3.76 22.24 1.41
C GLN A 49 4.22 23.68 1.09
N PRO A 50 4.15 24.61 2.06
CA PRO A 50 4.77 25.93 1.93
C PRO A 50 6.26 25.85 1.57
N VAL A 51 6.78 26.88 0.89
CA VAL A 51 8.17 26.92 0.38
C VAL A 51 9.20 26.83 1.51
N ASP A 52 8.87 27.30 2.70
CA ASP A 52 9.68 27.29 3.91
C ASP A 52 9.55 26.00 4.74
N PHE A 53 8.72 25.03 4.31
CA PHE A 53 8.53 23.76 5.02
C PHE A 53 9.82 22.91 5.06
N ASP A 54 10.67 23.03 4.04
CA ASP A 54 11.93 22.29 3.96
C ASP A 54 12.95 23.02 3.09
N GLN A 55 14.22 23.01 3.52
CA GLN A 55 15.29 23.70 2.79
C GLN A 55 15.58 23.10 1.40
N SER A 56 15.23 21.83 1.17
CA SER A 56 15.47 21.16 -0.12
C SER A 56 14.39 21.45 -1.17
N GLY A 57 13.26 22.06 -0.79
CA GLY A 57 12.10 22.29 -1.66
C GLY A 57 11.35 21.02 -2.08
N ILE A 58 11.68 19.84 -1.52
CA ILE A 58 11.10 18.55 -1.91
C ILE A 58 9.59 18.54 -1.62
N PHE A 59 9.18 19.03 -0.46
CA PHE A 59 7.77 19.08 -0.06
C PHE A 59 7.04 20.23 -0.75
N ALA A 60 7.71 21.37 -0.98
CA ALA A 60 7.16 22.49 -1.73
C ALA A 60 6.80 22.09 -3.18
N ASN A 61 7.61 21.23 -3.79
CA ASN A 61 7.36 20.69 -5.13
C ASN A 61 6.36 19.51 -5.15
N GLY A 62 5.87 19.07 -3.98
CA GLY A 62 4.88 17.99 -3.89
C GLY A 62 5.48 16.59 -4.08
N HIS A 63 6.78 16.42 -3.82
CA HIS A 63 7.49 15.14 -3.87
C HIS A 63 7.84 14.58 -2.49
N GLY A 64 7.64 15.36 -1.43
CA GLY A 64 7.91 14.95 -0.05
C GLY A 64 6.99 13.84 0.45
N PHE A 65 7.55 12.95 1.25
CA PHE A 65 6.79 11.86 1.86
C PHE A 65 7.33 11.47 3.24
N PHE A 66 6.44 10.89 4.03
CA PHE A 66 6.78 10.16 5.24
C PHE A 66 6.66 8.66 4.96
N TYR A 67 7.44 7.85 5.66
CA TYR A 67 7.36 6.41 5.51
C TYR A 67 7.52 5.69 6.84
N MET A 68 7.15 4.42 6.84
CA MET A 68 7.31 3.51 7.94
C MET A 68 7.45 2.09 7.37
N THR A 69 8.31 1.27 7.94
CA THR A 69 8.51 -0.12 7.52
C THR A 69 8.21 -1.06 8.67
N SER A 70 8.03 -2.35 8.38
CA SER A 70 7.91 -3.39 9.40
C SER A 70 9.10 -3.41 10.37
N ALA A 71 10.27 -2.89 9.97
CA ALA A 71 11.47 -2.80 10.82
C ALA A 71 11.51 -1.52 11.68
N THR A 72 10.83 -0.45 11.25
CA THR A 72 10.87 0.89 11.87
C THR A 72 9.55 1.30 12.51
N ALA A 73 8.52 0.46 12.46
CA ALA A 73 7.20 0.81 12.95
C ALA A 73 7.15 1.27 14.41
N VAL A 74 8.07 0.77 15.25
CA VAL A 74 8.19 1.17 16.66
C VAL A 74 8.61 2.63 16.85
N THR A 75 9.29 3.23 15.87
CA THR A 75 9.69 4.65 15.90
C THR A 75 8.63 5.57 15.29
N GLY A 76 7.58 5.01 14.70
CA GLY A 76 6.55 5.77 13.99
C GLY A 76 7.03 6.29 12.63
N TRP A 77 6.42 7.40 12.20
CA TRP A 77 6.67 7.99 10.88
C TRP A 77 8.08 8.58 10.76
N THR A 78 8.74 8.28 9.65
CA THR A 78 10.03 8.86 9.27
C THR A 78 9.85 9.82 8.11
N ARG A 79 10.31 11.06 8.25
CA ARG A 79 10.34 12.03 7.14
C ARG A 79 11.47 11.64 6.20
N SER A 80 11.17 11.40 4.92
CA SER A 80 12.23 11.13 3.95
C SER A 80 13.02 12.39 3.59
N LYS A 81 14.33 12.22 3.41
CA LYS A 81 15.24 13.24 2.86
C LYS A 81 15.32 13.17 1.33
N LEU A 82 14.67 12.16 0.72
CA LEU A 82 14.60 11.97 -0.73
C LEU A 82 13.17 12.26 -1.20
N GLY A 83 13.04 12.80 -2.42
CA GLY A 83 11.74 12.91 -3.07
C GLY A 83 11.22 11.54 -3.50
N ILE A 84 9.90 11.36 -3.53
CA ILE A 84 9.27 10.11 -3.99
C ILE A 84 9.59 9.80 -5.45
N ASP A 85 9.98 10.81 -6.24
CA ASP A 85 10.41 10.73 -7.63
C ASP A 85 11.91 10.36 -7.79
N MET A 86 12.67 10.34 -6.70
CA MET A 86 14.11 10.05 -6.73
C MET A 86 14.40 8.55 -6.66
N THR A 87 15.61 8.20 -7.08
CA THR A 87 16.19 6.86 -6.93
C THR A 87 16.59 6.58 -5.48
N GLU A 88 16.86 5.32 -5.16
CA GLU A 88 17.41 4.88 -3.86
C GLU A 88 16.45 5.01 -2.66
N GLN A 89 15.21 5.48 -2.86
CA GLN A 89 14.15 5.37 -1.86
C GLN A 89 13.30 4.11 -2.04
N LEU A 90 12.54 3.76 -1.00
CA LEU A 90 11.80 2.50 -0.84
C LEU A 90 11.01 2.08 -2.09
N LEU A 91 10.21 3.00 -2.64
CA LEU A 91 9.31 2.74 -3.75
C LEU A 91 10.04 2.51 -5.07
N GLU A 92 11.07 3.29 -5.36
CA GLU A 92 11.90 3.09 -6.54
C GLU A 92 12.66 1.77 -6.42
N ARG A 93 13.29 1.50 -5.28
CA ARG A 93 13.98 0.22 -5.01
C ARG A 93 13.08 -0.98 -5.24
N THR A 94 11.82 -0.92 -4.78
CA THR A 94 10.82 -1.99 -4.97
C THR A 94 10.37 -2.14 -6.42
N LEU A 95 10.21 -1.03 -7.15
CA LEU A 95 9.80 -1.05 -8.54
C LEU A 95 10.96 -1.20 -9.53
N ARG A 96 12.22 -1.11 -9.08
CA ARG A 96 13.40 -1.19 -9.93
C ARG A 96 13.40 -2.39 -10.88
N PRO A 97 13.05 -3.62 -10.45
CA PRO A 97 12.99 -4.76 -11.37
C PRO A 97 11.98 -4.60 -12.52
N TYR A 98 10.90 -3.83 -12.31
CA TYR A 98 9.93 -3.53 -13.37
C TYR A 98 10.54 -2.66 -14.49
N TYR A 99 11.40 -1.71 -14.13
CA TYR A 99 12.01 -0.77 -15.08
C TYR A 99 13.32 -1.27 -15.69
N GLU A 100 14.17 -1.95 -14.93
CA GLU A 100 15.47 -2.42 -15.42
C GLU A 100 15.36 -3.69 -16.27
N LYS A 101 14.27 -4.45 -16.12
CA LYS A 101 14.08 -5.74 -16.79
C LYS A 101 12.74 -5.78 -17.55
N PRO A 102 12.44 -4.81 -18.45
CA PRO A 102 11.12 -4.70 -19.07
C PRO A 102 10.75 -5.91 -19.93
N GLU A 103 11.73 -6.59 -20.51
CA GLU A 103 11.55 -7.80 -21.34
C GLU A 103 11.61 -9.12 -20.55
N ASP A 104 11.74 -9.08 -19.21
CA ASP A 104 11.78 -10.29 -18.39
C ASP A 104 10.44 -11.02 -18.41
N ARG A 105 10.44 -12.12 -19.19
CA ARG A 105 9.32 -13.03 -19.44
C ARG A 105 9.17 -14.11 -18.36
N ASP A 106 10.00 -14.11 -17.32
CA ASP A 106 9.87 -15.05 -16.20
C ASP A 106 9.23 -14.40 -14.97
N ALA A 107 9.06 -13.07 -14.99
CA ALA A 107 8.42 -12.32 -13.93
C ALA A 107 6.91 -12.18 -14.16
N LEU A 108 6.08 -12.62 -13.22
CA LEU A 108 4.66 -12.27 -13.18
C LEU A 108 4.51 -10.76 -12.95
N ARG A 109 3.61 -10.14 -13.73
CA ARG A 109 3.20 -8.75 -13.58
C ARG A 109 1.69 -8.69 -13.70
N ILE A 110 1.00 -8.13 -12.72
CA ILE A 110 -0.43 -7.82 -12.82
C ILE A 110 -0.64 -6.45 -12.21
N MET A 111 -1.05 -5.50 -13.05
CA MET A 111 -1.47 -4.17 -12.64
C MET A 111 -2.97 -4.02 -12.89
N TYR A 112 -3.66 -3.54 -11.88
CA TYR A 112 -5.11 -3.41 -11.92
C TYR A 112 -5.59 -2.18 -11.18
N THR A 113 -6.84 -1.82 -11.41
CA THR A 113 -7.52 -0.74 -10.72
C THR A 113 -8.90 -1.19 -10.22
N SER A 114 -9.29 -0.76 -9.02
CA SER A 114 -10.63 -0.97 -8.49
C SER A 114 -11.66 -0.20 -9.34
N ARG A 115 -12.90 -0.68 -9.37
CA ARG A 115 -14.01 -0.01 -10.07
C ARG A 115 -14.79 0.81 -9.04
N THR A 116 -14.23 1.93 -8.61
CA THR A 116 -14.81 2.84 -7.61
C THR A 116 -15.43 4.06 -8.28
N SER A 117 -16.21 4.83 -7.51
CA SER A 117 -16.78 6.08 -7.99
C SER A 117 -15.81 7.24 -7.76
N GLY A 118 -15.25 7.75 -8.85
CA GLY A 118 -14.39 8.94 -8.83
C GLY A 118 -12.92 8.66 -8.52
N ARG A 119 -12.60 8.02 -7.39
CA ARG A 119 -11.19 7.79 -6.96
C ARG A 119 -10.78 6.34 -7.05
N ASN A 120 -10.04 6.01 -8.10
CA ASN A 120 -9.48 4.67 -8.28
C ASN A 120 -8.53 4.31 -7.14
N SER A 121 -8.51 3.03 -6.76
CA SER A 121 -7.37 2.40 -6.09
C SER A 121 -6.66 1.53 -7.12
N TYR A 122 -5.36 1.39 -6.97
CA TYR A 122 -4.50 0.66 -7.88
C TYR A 122 -3.74 -0.41 -7.12
N GLY A 123 -3.52 -1.54 -7.78
CA GLY A 123 -2.71 -2.61 -7.24
C GLY A 123 -1.72 -3.15 -8.28
N LEU A 124 -0.55 -3.52 -7.78
CA LEU A 124 0.53 -4.13 -8.55
C LEU A 124 0.98 -5.40 -7.83
N LEU A 125 0.84 -6.53 -8.52
CA LEU A 125 1.42 -7.82 -8.13
C LEU A 125 2.62 -8.11 -9.02
N MET A 126 3.78 -8.32 -8.41
CA MET A 126 5.02 -8.65 -9.11
C MET A 126 5.63 -9.86 -8.44
N SER A 127 6.14 -10.81 -9.23
CA SER A 127 6.80 -11.99 -8.67
C SER A 127 7.76 -12.64 -9.64
N LYS A 128 8.90 -13.07 -9.12
CA LYS A 128 9.87 -13.91 -9.83
C LYS A 128 10.58 -14.80 -8.82
N GLU A 129 10.94 -16.00 -9.25
CA GLU A 129 11.66 -16.98 -8.42
C GLU A 129 10.92 -17.21 -7.09
N GLU A 130 11.55 -16.88 -5.96
CA GLU A 130 11.04 -17.08 -4.60
C GLU A 130 10.37 -15.85 -3.99
N ASN A 131 10.31 -14.72 -4.70
CA ASN A 131 9.86 -13.45 -4.15
C ASN A 131 8.60 -12.95 -4.86
N ALA A 132 7.73 -12.32 -4.10
CA ALA A 132 6.58 -11.59 -4.60
C ALA A 132 6.32 -10.37 -3.72
N TYR A 133 5.74 -9.33 -4.30
CA TYR A 133 5.13 -8.25 -3.54
C TYR A 133 3.79 -7.86 -4.09
N TRP A 134 3.00 -7.25 -3.22
CA TRP A 134 1.77 -6.57 -3.54
C TRP A 134 1.85 -5.11 -3.10
N LEU A 135 1.79 -4.19 -4.06
CA LEU A 135 1.77 -2.75 -3.83
C LEU A 135 0.36 -2.21 -4.11
N LEU A 136 -0.21 -1.47 -3.16
CA LEU A 136 -1.48 -0.76 -3.27
C LEU A 136 -1.26 0.76 -3.18
N HIS A 137 -1.98 1.54 -3.98
CA HIS A 137 -1.92 3.01 -3.91
C HIS A 137 -3.17 3.71 -4.48
N GLY A 138 -3.30 5.01 -4.18
CA GLY A 138 -4.33 5.91 -4.74
C GLY A 138 -3.86 6.81 -5.88
N ALA A 139 -2.57 6.83 -6.21
CA ALA A 139 -2.02 7.76 -7.20
C ALA A 139 -2.36 7.37 -8.65
N ASN A 140 -3.08 8.24 -9.35
CA ASN A 140 -3.40 8.09 -10.77
C ASN A 140 -2.14 8.13 -11.64
N ALA A 141 -2.13 7.37 -12.75
CA ALA A 141 -1.03 7.26 -13.72
C ALA A 141 0.30 6.70 -13.18
N PHE A 142 0.32 6.19 -11.96
CA PHE A 142 1.47 5.49 -11.37
C PHE A 142 1.27 3.95 -11.41
N PRO A 143 2.32 3.13 -11.58
CA PRO A 143 3.65 3.52 -12.07
C PRO A 143 3.64 3.80 -13.59
N PRO A 144 4.42 4.78 -14.08
CA PRO A 144 4.62 4.98 -15.52
C PRO A 144 5.27 3.76 -16.18
N LYS A 145 5.06 3.57 -17.49
CA LYS A 145 5.51 2.35 -18.20
C LYS A 145 7.01 2.29 -18.51
N ARG A 146 7.65 3.45 -18.77
CA ARG A 146 8.97 3.50 -19.40
C ARG A 146 10.13 3.66 -18.41
N SER A 147 9.97 4.56 -17.44
CA SER A 147 11.01 4.91 -16.49
C SER A 147 10.37 5.32 -15.17
N TYR A 148 11.07 5.09 -14.06
CA TYR A 148 10.59 5.54 -12.76
C TYR A 148 10.40 7.05 -12.74
N ALA A 149 9.21 7.50 -12.39
CA ALA A 149 8.87 8.88 -12.14
C ALA A 149 7.60 8.95 -11.29
N TRP A 150 7.48 9.99 -10.47
CA TRP A 150 6.22 10.34 -9.84
C TRP A 150 5.36 11.16 -10.80
N PRO A 151 4.08 10.80 -11.04
CA PRO A 151 3.24 11.54 -11.97
C PRO A 151 2.97 12.97 -11.49
N GLN A 152 2.76 13.88 -12.43
CA GLN A 152 2.40 15.28 -12.16
C GLN A 152 0.88 15.44 -11.92
N GLY A 153 0.44 16.64 -11.54
CA GLY A 153 -0.97 16.97 -11.31
C GLY A 153 -1.46 16.42 -9.98
N GLU A 154 -2.58 15.69 -9.96
CA GLU A 154 -3.19 15.20 -8.72
C GLU A 154 -2.22 14.37 -7.85
N ALA A 155 -1.35 13.58 -8.48
CA ALA A 155 -0.34 12.81 -7.78
C ALA A 155 0.64 13.71 -7.01
N THR A 156 1.03 14.89 -7.53
CA THR A 156 1.86 15.89 -6.83
C THR A 156 1.06 16.84 -5.92
N ASP A 157 -0.18 17.16 -6.29
CA ASP A 157 -0.97 18.19 -5.60
C ASP A 157 -1.68 17.66 -4.35
N LYS A 158 -1.88 16.35 -4.24
CA LYS A 158 -2.55 15.71 -3.11
C LYS A 158 -1.65 14.74 -2.36
N ALA A 159 -2.04 14.44 -1.13
CA ALA A 159 -1.46 13.38 -0.35
C ALA A 159 -2.02 12.01 -0.78
N HIS A 160 -1.16 10.99 -0.73
CA HIS A 160 -1.48 9.61 -1.13
C HIS A 160 -0.85 8.64 -0.15
N LEU A 161 -1.59 7.60 0.21
CA LEU A 161 -1.06 6.47 0.97
C LEU A 161 -0.74 5.31 0.02
N LEU A 162 0.46 4.77 0.15
CA LEU A 162 0.91 3.56 -0.53
C LEU A 162 1.24 2.50 0.51
N PHE A 163 0.86 1.26 0.24
CA PHE A 163 1.14 0.10 1.08
C PHE A 163 1.78 -1.00 0.24
N CYS A 164 2.92 -1.52 0.67
CA CYS A 164 3.59 -2.66 0.06
C CYS A 164 3.70 -3.79 1.06
N ALA A 165 3.40 -5.03 0.65
CA ALA A 165 3.70 -6.23 1.43
C ALA A 165 4.44 -7.30 0.61
N SER A 166 5.46 -7.90 1.21
CA SER A 166 6.28 -8.98 0.64
C SER A 166 5.67 -10.33 0.95
N PHE A 167 5.63 -11.22 -0.03
CA PHE A 167 4.99 -12.54 0.05
C PHE A 167 5.87 -13.63 -0.58
N ASP A 168 5.65 -14.87 -0.15
CA ASP A 168 6.03 -16.03 -0.96
C ASP A 168 5.09 -16.13 -2.18
N PRO A 169 5.59 -16.54 -3.36
CA PRO A 169 4.79 -16.68 -4.57
C PRO A 169 3.55 -17.57 -4.42
N SER A 170 3.54 -18.50 -3.46
CA SER A 170 2.39 -19.35 -3.12
C SER A 170 1.18 -18.55 -2.62
N SER A 171 1.39 -17.39 -1.98
CA SER A 171 0.31 -16.51 -1.52
C SER A 171 -0.44 -15.82 -2.67
N LEU A 172 0.19 -15.66 -3.83
CA LEU A 172 -0.40 -14.97 -4.98
C LEU A 172 -1.67 -15.65 -5.51
N GLN A 173 -1.77 -16.98 -5.40
CA GLN A 173 -2.97 -17.68 -5.87
C GLN A 173 -4.18 -17.30 -5.01
N GLN A 174 -3.97 -17.16 -3.71
CA GLN A 174 -5.00 -16.75 -2.74
C GLN A 174 -5.37 -15.28 -2.93
N ILE A 175 -4.39 -14.41 -3.17
CA ILE A 175 -4.61 -13.00 -3.51
C ILE A 175 -5.43 -12.89 -4.80
N ALA A 176 -5.00 -13.52 -5.89
CA ALA A 176 -5.69 -13.47 -7.17
C ALA A 176 -7.12 -14.04 -7.10
N ARG A 177 -7.32 -15.16 -6.39
CA ARG A 177 -8.65 -15.74 -6.17
C ARG A 177 -9.57 -14.77 -5.44
N THR A 178 -9.04 -14.07 -4.45
CA THR A 178 -9.81 -13.14 -3.61
C THR A 178 -10.09 -11.84 -4.35
N LEU A 179 -9.10 -11.32 -5.07
CA LEU A 179 -9.21 -10.12 -5.90
C LEU A 179 -10.27 -10.26 -7.01
N ARG A 180 -10.51 -11.47 -7.52
CA ARG A 180 -11.60 -11.73 -8.48
C ARG A 180 -13.00 -11.36 -7.95
N TYR A 181 -13.19 -11.29 -6.62
CA TYR A 181 -14.47 -10.85 -6.03
C TYR A 181 -14.63 -9.33 -6.09
N GLU A 182 -13.54 -8.55 -6.13
CA GLU A 182 -13.59 -7.09 -6.27
C GLU A 182 -13.88 -6.69 -7.73
N ARG A 183 -13.61 -7.60 -8.68
CA ARG A 183 -13.74 -7.39 -10.12
C ARG A 183 -12.97 -6.17 -10.62
N PRO A 184 -11.67 -6.08 -10.32
CA PRO A 184 -10.87 -4.94 -10.75
C PRO A 184 -10.68 -4.96 -12.27
N ARG A 185 -10.36 -3.82 -12.87
CA ARG A 185 -9.89 -3.77 -14.26
C ARG A 185 -8.39 -4.01 -14.31
N VAL A 186 -7.96 -5.13 -14.87
CA VAL A 186 -6.54 -5.38 -15.18
C VAL A 186 -6.18 -4.59 -16.43
N TYR A 187 -5.14 -3.75 -16.36
CA TYR A 187 -4.73 -2.88 -17.47
C TYR A 187 -3.32 -3.16 -18.00
N LEU A 188 -2.47 -3.82 -17.21
CA LEU A 188 -1.19 -4.36 -17.66
C LEU A 188 -1.01 -5.71 -17.01
N HIS A 189 -0.63 -6.71 -17.80
CA HIS A 189 -0.32 -8.01 -17.27
C HIS A 189 0.76 -8.70 -18.10
N TYR A 190 1.48 -9.60 -17.45
CA TYR A 190 2.31 -10.59 -18.08
C TYR A 190 2.32 -11.84 -17.19
N LEU A 191 1.90 -12.97 -17.74
CA LEU A 191 1.87 -14.26 -17.04
C LEU A 191 2.90 -15.22 -17.63
N PRO A 192 4.00 -15.50 -16.91
CA PRO A 192 4.87 -16.63 -17.21
C PRO A 192 4.07 -17.94 -17.27
N ARG A 193 4.53 -18.94 -18.02
CA ARG A 193 3.82 -20.20 -18.28
C ARG A 193 3.24 -20.84 -17.01
N ARG A 194 3.97 -20.81 -15.88
CA ARG A 194 3.53 -21.39 -14.59
C ARG A 194 2.30 -20.71 -13.97
N TYR A 195 2.01 -19.46 -14.36
CA TYR A 195 0.86 -18.69 -13.89
C TYR A 195 -0.29 -18.64 -14.88
N GLN A 196 -0.18 -19.27 -16.06
CA GLN A 196 -1.26 -19.38 -17.05
C GLN A 196 -2.28 -20.47 -16.64
N ILE A 197 -2.75 -20.37 -15.40
CA ILE A 197 -3.65 -21.31 -14.74
C ILE A 197 -4.66 -20.53 -13.90
N SER A 198 -5.69 -21.24 -13.41
CA SER A 198 -6.64 -20.66 -12.47
C SER A 198 -5.96 -20.27 -11.14
N PRO A 199 -6.26 -19.10 -10.54
CA PRO A 199 -7.29 -18.12 -10.92
C PRO A 199 -6.79 -16.92 -11.75
N TYR A 200 -5.53 -16.94 -12.21
CA TYR A 200 -4.89 -15.76 -12.80
C TYR A 200 -5.45 -15.42 -14.19
N VAL A 201 -5.67 -16.45 -15.02
CA VAL A 201 -6.26 -16.28 -16.36
C VAL A 201 -7.66 -15.67 -16.24
N GLU A 202 -8.49 -16.20 -15.34
CA GLU A 202 -9.84 -15.67 -15.14
C GLU A 202 -9.86 -14.30 -14.48
N LEU A 203 -8.83 -13.92 -13.70
CA LEU A 203 -8.67 -12.57 -13.20
C LEU A 203 -8.40 -11.59 -14.36
N ILE A 204 -7.55 -11.96 -15.31
CA ILE A 204 -7.22 -11.12 -16.47
C ILE A 204 -8.42 -11.05 -17.42
N ASP A 205 -9.01 -12.19 -17.76
CA ASP A 205 -10.11 -12.32 -18.70
C ASP A 205 -11.45 -11.85 -18.10
N GLN A 206 -11.46 -11.44 -16.82
CA GLN A 206 -12.64 -10.94 -16.11
C GLN A 206 -13.82 -11.94 -16.10
N VAL A 207 -13.50 -13.24 -16.09
CA VAL A 207 -14.50 -14.32 -16.14
C VAL A 207 -15.31 -14.34 -14.85
N GLU A 208 -16.62 -14.19 -15.00
CA GLU A 208 -17.56 -14.23 -13.89
C GLU A 208 -17.57 -15.60 -13.23
N SER A 209 -17.46 -15.62 -11.91
CA SER A 209 -17.70 -16.85 -11.15
C SER A 209 -19.20 -16.97 -10.91
N ARG A 210 -19.82 -18.05 -11.42
CA ARG A 210 -21.24 -18.36 -11.17
C ARG A 210 -21.58 -18.61 -9.69
N LYS A 211 -20.57 -18.79 -8.83
CA LYS A 211 -20.72 -19.11 -7.40
C LYS A 211 -19.96 -18.12 -6.49
N GLN A 212 -19.85 -16.86 -6.88
CA GLN A 212 -19.20 -15.86 -6.02
C GLN A 212 -20.07 -15.53 -4.81
N MET A 213 -19.51 -15.71 -3.61
CA MET A 213 -20.14 -15.27 -2.36
C MET A 213 -20.18 -13.73 -2.30
N PRO A 214 -21.13 -13.14 -1.54
CA PRO A 214 -21.24 -11.69 -1.37
C PRO A 214 -19.97 -11.05 -0.80
N THR A 215 -19.26 -11.78 0.06
CA THR A 215 -17.99 -11.36 0.66
C THR A 215 -16.99 -12.50 0.60
N ARG A 216 -15.71 -12.15 0.72
CA ARG A 216 -14.62 -13.11 0.89
C ARG A 216 -13.59 -12.53 1.83
N VAL A 217 -13.12 -13.36 2.75
CA VAL A 217 -11.98 -13.04 3.61
C VAL A 217 -10.89 -14.08 3.41
N GLN A 218 -9.65 -13.60 3.33
CA GLN A 218 -8.48 -14.41 3.10
C GLN A 218 -7.38 -13.98 4.06
N LEU A 219 -6.95 -14.90 4.93
CA LEU A 219 -5.75 -14.72 5.75
C LEU A 219 -4.53 -15.03 4.89
N LEU A 220 -3.57 -14.13 4.89
CA LEU A 220 -2.31 -14.18 4.15
C LEU A 220 -1.17 -13.99 5.14
N HIS A 221 0.02 -14.50 4.80
CA HIS A 221 1.21 -14.33 5.63
C HIS A 221 2.32 -13.70 4.79
N THR A 222 2.96 -12.67 5.33
CA THR A 222 4.13 -12.07 4.67
C THR A 222 5.26 -13.10 4.56
N LYS A 223 6.16 -12.92 3.57
CA LYS A 223 7.34 -13.77 3.41
C LYS A 223 8.18 -13.80 4.69
N ARG A 224 8.73 -14.95 5.05
CA ARG A 224 9.75 -15.03 6.11
C ARG A 224 11.05 -14.37 5.64
N LEU A 225 11.46 -13.29 6.31
CA LEU A 225 12.71 -12.58 6.04
C LEU A 225 13.77 -12.85 7.13
N LYS A 226 15.01 -12.40 6.89
CA LYS A 226 16.14 -12.57 7.83
C LYS A 226 15.90 -11.88 9.18
N SER A 227 15.14 -10.79 9.19
CA SER A 227 14.87 -9.97 10.37
C SER A 227 13.39 -9.60 10.45
N GLY A 228 12.87 -9.49 11.66
CA GLY A 228 11.45 -9.20 11.93
C GLY A 228 10.59 -10.46 12.03
N LYS A 229 9.29 -10.26 12.29
CA LYS A 229 8.32 -11.36 12.40
C LYS A 229 7.46 -11.42 11.15
N VAL A 230 7.06 -12.63 10.80
CA VAL A 230 6.00 -12.84 9.80
C VAL A 230 4.72 -12.19 10.33
N GLU A 231 4.10 -11.36 9.51
CA GLU A 231 2.86 -10.68 9.81
C GLU A 231 1.69 -11.39 9.11
N GLU A 232 0.58 -11.55 9.81
CA GLU A 232 -0.69 -11.96 9.21
C GLU A 232 -1.37 -10.73 8.58
N ILE A 233 -1.82 -10.89 7.35
CA ILE A 233 -2.57 -9.90 6.58
C ILE A 233 -3.97 -10.46 6.34
N ILE A 234 -4.98 -9.70 6.73
CA ILE A 234 -6.39 -10.02 6.51
C ILE A 234 -6.85 -9.29 5.27
N TYR A 235 -7.09 -10.01 4.17
CA TYR A 235 -7.64 -9.45 2.94
C TYR A 235 -9.16 -9.68 2.87
N ILE A 236 -9.92 -8.59 2.99
CA ILE A 236 -11.38 -8.58 3.03
C ILE A 236 -11.90 -7.97 1.73
N VAL A 237 -12.85 -8.64 1.07
CA VAL A 237 -13.47 -8.17 -0.17
C VAL A 237 -14.99 -8.27 -0.08
N LYS A 238 -15.67 -7.21 -0.52
CA LYS A 238 -17.10 -7.18 -0.79
C LYS A 238 -17.33 -7.17 -2.31
N HIS A 239 -18.18 -8.06 -2.80
CA HIS A 239 -18.63 -8.06 -4.19
C HIS A 239 -19.72 -6.99 -4.42
N LYS A 240 -19.75 -6.38 -5.61
CA LYS A 240 -20.70 -5.28 -5.94
C LYS A 240 -22.20 -5.64 -5.82
N GLN A 241 -22.54 -6.92 -5.95
CA GLN A 241 -23.93 -7.40 -5.83
C GLN A 241 -24.34 -7.64 -4.37
N ALA A 242 -23.40 -7.51 -3.42
CA ALA A 242 -23.72 -7.63 -2.01
C ALA A 242 -24.41 -6.34 -1.54
N ALA A 243 -25.64 -6.47 -1.04
CA ALA A 243 -26.33 -5.39 -0.34
C ALA A 243 -25.79 -5.24 1.09
N LEU A 244 -24.49 -4.96 1.21
CA LEU A 244 -23.75 -4.84 2.47
C LEU A 244 -22.87 -3.59 2.44
N ASP A 245 -22.76 -2.90 3.59
CA ASP A 245 -21.76 -1.88 3.80
C ASP A 245 -20.39 -2.56 4.06
N LEU A 246 -19.36 -2.22 3.26
CA LEU A 246 -18.03 -2.84 3.40
C LEU A 246 -17.46 -2.65 4.82
N PHE A 247 -17.70 -1.51 5.44
CA PHE A 247 -17.12 -1.12 6.70
C PHE A 247 -17.93 -1.69 7.87
N LEU A 248 -19.23 -1.42 7.88
CA LEU A 248 -20.13 -1.77 8.98
C LEU A 248 -20.60 -3.23 8.95
N ASP A 249 -20.81 -3.82 7.78
CA ASP A 249 -21.33 -5.20 7.64
C ASP A 249 -20.23 -6.25 7.39
N VAL A 250 -19.01 -5.82 7.02
CA VAL A 250 -17.93 -6.75 6.66
C VAL A 250 -16.68 -6.55 7.52
N ILE A 251 -16.00 -5.41 7.44
CA ILE A 251 -14.72 -5.18 8.13
C ILE A 251 -14.88 -5.21 9.66
N ALA A 252 -15.76 -4.37 10.21
CA ALA A 252 -15.96 -4.25 11.64
C ALA A 252 -16.40 -5.56 12.32
N PRO A 253 -17.43 -6.29 11.81
CA PRO A 253 -17.83 -7.55 12.42
C PRO A 253 -16.81 -8.68 12.22
N PHE A 254 -16.11 -8.75 11.09
CA PHE A 254 -15.07 -9.77 10.88
C PHE A 254 -13.91 -9.61 11.86
N THR A 255 -13.45 -8.37 12.04
CA THR A 255 -12.31 -8.05 12.94
C THR A 255 -12.74 -7.91 14.41
N GLY A 256 -14.05 -7.85 14.68
CA GLY A 256 -14.60 -7.84 16.03
C GLY A 256 -14.33 -6.54 16.79
N THR A 257 -14.18 -5.40 16.12
CA THR A 257 -13.87 -4.10 16.74
C THR A 257 -14.50 -2.92 15.98
N ALA A 258 -14.64 -1.79 16.68
CA ALA A 258 -15.07 -0.52 16.10
C ALA A 258 -13.87 0.23 15.49
N TYR A 259 -14.13 1.14 14.55
CA TYR A 259 -13.09 1.85 13.79
C TYR A 259 -13.32 3.35 13.70
N ASP A 260 -12.22 4.08 13.61
CA ASP A 260 -12.17 5.44 13.07
C ASP A 260 -11.64 5.37 11.63
N SER A 261 -12.32 6.05 10.70
CA SER A 261 -12.09 5.94 9.27
C SER A 261 -11.60 7.27 8.71
N TRP A 262 -10.43 7.25 8.06
CA TRP A 262 -9.96 8.34 7.23
C TRP A 262 -10.25 8.04 5.76
N THR A 263 -11.45 8.39 5.32
CA THR A 263 -11.92 8.28 3.92
C THR A 263 -12.75 9.51 3.56
N LYS A 264 -13.07 9.72 2.27
CA LYS A 264 -14.17 10.64 1.96
C LYS A 264 -15.47 10.02 2.46
N SER A 265 -16.31 10.81 3.09
CA SER A 265 -17.58 10.34 3.62
C SER A 265 -18.72 11.28 3.27
N THR A 266 -19.82 10.72 2.81
CA THR A 266 -21.14 11.37 2.80
C THR A 266 -22.11 10.67 3.76
N THR A 267 -21.72 9.51 4.29
CA THR A 267 -22.54 8.68 5.16
C THR A 267 -22.43 9.16 6.60
N LYS A 268 -23.58 9.48 7.21
CA LYS A 268 -23.68 9.84 8.64
C LYS A 268 -24.00 8.66 9.55
N ASN A 269 -24.22 7.47 8.97
CA ASN A 269 -24.50 6.26 9.74
C ASN A 269 -23.20 5.70 10.33
N ASN A 270 -22.75 6.29 11.43
CA ASN A 270 -21.48 5.92 12.08
C ASN A 270 -21.67 4.83 13.14
N CYS A 271 -22.80 4.86 13.83
CA CYS A 271 -23.13 3.98 14.95
C CYS A 271 -24.56 3.44 14.78
N SER A 272 -24.75 2.63 13.73
CA SER A 272 -25.99 1.88 13.52
C SER A 272 -26.29 0.92 14.69
N GLU A 273 -27.46 0.29 14.71
CA GLU A 273 -27.83 -0.78 15.67
C GLU A 273 -26.88 -2.02 15.67
N ARG A 274 -25.86 -2.03 14.81
CA ARG A 274 -24.82 -3.06 14.75
C ARG A 274 -23.93 -3.02 15.99
N ARG A 275 -23.33 -4.18 16.28
CA ARG A 275 -22.41 -4.37 17.42
C ARG A 275 -21.16 -3.47 17.37
N TYR A 276 -20.67 -3.12 16.19
CA TYR A 276 -19.46 -2.35 16.00
C TYR A 276 -19.73 -1.15 15.09
N GLY A 277 -19.41 0.04 15.58
CA GLY A 277 -19.51 1.29 14.82
C GLY A 277 -18.25 1.56 13.99
N VAL A 278 -18.40 2.41 12.98
CA VAL A 278 -17.29 2.96 12.21
C VAL A 278 -17.55 4.47 12.13
N LYS A 279 -16.68 5.29 12.70
CA LYS A 279 -16.81 6.76 12.72
C LYS A 279 -15.91 7.39 11.66
N ASN A 280 -16.26 8.58 11.20
CA ASN A 280 -15.43 9.31 10.24
C ASN A 280 -14.53 10.29 10.97
N ILE A 281 -13.24 10.26 10.63
CA ILE A 281 -12.30 11.30 11.00
C ILE A 281 -12.49 12.47 10.02
N LEU A 282 -12.92 13.61 10.53
CA LEU A 282 -13.32 14.78 9.75
C LEU A 282 -12.13 15.69 9.42
N SER A 283 -11.25 15.92 10.41
CA SER A 283 -10.13 16.86 10.31
C SER A 283 -9.12 16.62 11.44
N GLY A 284 -8.03 17.41 11.48
CA GLY A 284 -7.11 17.46 12.63
C GLY A 284 -6.11 16.33 12.71
N LEU A 285 -5.78 15.70 11.58
CA LEU A 285 -4.70 14.71 11.51
C LEU A 285 -3.34 15.37 11.32
N HIS A 286 -2.32 14.80 11.98
CA HIS A 286 -0.94 15.26 11.86
C HIS A 286 0.04 14.10 11.71
N LEU A 287 1.05 14.24 10.85
CA LEU A 287 2.22 13.36 10.84
C LEU A 287 3.33 13.99 11.68
N ALA A 288 3.83 13.25 12.66
CA ALA A 288 4.89 13.71 13.56
C ALA A 288 6.23 13.05 13.24
N HIS A 289 7.30 13.85 13.17
CA HIS A 289 8.67 13.36 13.06
C HIS A 289 9.67 14.36 13.66
N GLY A 290 10.54 13.91 14.57
CA GLY A 290 11.60 14.77 15.11
C GLY A 290 11.11 15.98 15.91
N GLY A 291 9.87 15.96 16.41
CA GLY A 291 9.23 17.10 17.08
C GLY A 291 8.37 17.98 16.16
N ASP A 292 8.56 17.88 14.84
CA ASP A 292 7.74 18.59 13.87
C ASP A 292 6.41 17.87 13.65
N MET A 293 5.34 18.64 13.48
CA MET A 293 4.01 18.14 13.10
C MET A 293 3.59 18.70 11.75
N THR A 294 3.14 17.82 10.86
CA THR A 294 2.66 18.18 9.52
C THR A 294 1.18 17.86 9.41
N THR A 295 0.35 18.89 9.23
CA THR A 295 -1.10 18.72 9.12
C THR A 295 -1.51 18.05 7.82
N LEU A 296 -2.45 17.11 7.90
CA LEU A 296 -3.14 16.49 6.77
C LEU A 296 -4.54 17.09 6.64
N TYR A 297 -4.83 17.65 5.47
CA TYR A 297 -6.15 18.19 5.16
C TYR A 297 -6.95 17.22 4.29
N ARG A 298 -8.18 16.96 4.70
CA ARG A 298 -9.09 16.00 4.03
C ARG A 298 -9.29 16.29 2.55
N ASN A 299 -9.42 17.57 2.16
CA ASN A 299 -9.66 17.98 0.78
C ASN A 299 -8.44 17.78 -0.14
N SER A 300 -7.24 17.75 0.44
CA SER A 300 -5.98 17.52 -0.28
C SER A 300 -5.40 16.13 -0.02
N ASP A 301 -6.19 15.17 0.47
CA ASP A 301 -5.74 13.83 0.82
C ASP A 301 -6.63 12.75 0.20
N ASP A 302 -6.03 11.93 -0.67
CA ASP A 302 -6.68 10.82 -1.35
C ASP A 302 -6.39 9.44 -0.72
N SER A 303 -5.72 9.43 0.43
CA SER A 303 -5.58 8.22 1.25
C SER A 303 -6.92 7.74 1.82
N ARG A 304 -6.98 6.42 2.03
CA ARG A 304 -8.14 5.69 2.53
C ARG A 304 -7.67 4.61 3.49
N TRP A 305 -7.98 4.77 4.77
CA TRP A 305 -7.59 3.80 5.78
C TRP A 305 -8.56 3.81 6.96
N LEU A 306 -8.49 2.74 7.77
CA LEU A 306 -9.21 2.59 9.02
C LEU A 306 -8.24 2.22 10.13
N MET A 307 -8.54 2.65 11.35
CA MET A 307 -7.83 2.26 12.55
C MET A 307 -8.84 1.86 13.62
N SER A 308 -8.61 0.75 14.30
CA SER A 308 -9.50 0.31 15.36
C SER A 308 -9.51 1.29 16.53
N ALA A 309 -10.70 1.60 17.05
CA ALA A 309 -10.86 2.44 18.23
C ALA A 309 -10.43 1.71 19.52
N ASN A 310 -10.55 0.38 19.54
CA ASN A 310 -10.09 -0.45 20.66
C ASN A 310 -8.57 -0.69 20.57
N LYS A 311 -7.82 -0.08 21.48
CA LYS A 311 -6.35 -0.21 21.59
C LYS A 311 -5.89 -1.63 21.96
N GLU A 312 -6.75 -2.45 22.56
CA GLU A 312 -6.45 -3.86 22.86
C GLU A 312 -6.51 -4.75 21.63
N ARG A 313 -7.13 -4.27 20.54
CA ARG A 313 -7.21 -4.94 19.24
C ARG A 313 -6.62 -4.00 18.18
N PRO A 314 -5.28 -3.86 18.09
CA PRO A 314 -4.61 -2.82 17.32
C PRO A 314 -4.61 -3.13 15.82
N VAL A 315 -5.79 -3.07 15.20
CA VAL A 315 -6.00 -3.35 13.78
C VAL A 315 -5.92 -2.06 12.99
N TRP A 316 -5.10 -2.05 11.95
CA TRP A 316 -5.03 -1.00 10.96
C TRP A 316 -5.36 -1.57 9.59
N CYS A 317 -6.13 -0.84 8.78
CA CYS A 317 -6.55 -1.28 7.45
C CYS A 317 -6.29 -0.22 6.37
N TYR A 318 -5.73 -0.63 5.23
CA TYR A 318 -5.85 0.08 3.96
C TYR A 318 -7.17 -0.31 3.29
N THR A 319 -7.88 0.62 2.66
CA THR A 319 -9.12 0.29 1.92
C THR A 319 -9.17 0.93 0.53
N THR A 320 -9.80 0.24 -0.41
CA THR A 320 -9.99 0.71 -1.79
C THR A 320 -11.24 1.59 -1.95
N SER A 321 -12.09 1.70 -0.92
CA SER A 321 -13.38 2.38 -1.01
C SER A 321 -13.47 3.58 -0.09
N ASP A 322 -14.27 4.57 -0.50
CA ASP A 322 -14.72 5.64 0.37
C ASP A 322 -16.04 5.29 1.07
N ARG A 323 -16.33 5.98 2.17
CA ARG A 323 -17.59 5.84 2.91
C ARG A 323 -18.68 6.73 2.33
N THR A 324 -18.98 6.52 1.04
CA THR A 324 -20.02 7.26 0.32
C THR A 324 -21.16 6.34 -0.09
N GLU A 325 -22.34 6.92 -0.31
CA GLU A 325 -23.50 6.17 -0.84
C GLU A 325 -23.17 5.53 -2.20
N GLN A 326 -22.42 6.23 -3.04
CA GLN A 326 -22.04 5.72 -4.35
C GLN A 326 -21.10 4.52 -4.25
N ASP A 327 -20.04 4.60 -3.44
CA ASP A 327 -19.12 3.47 -3.24
C ASP A 327 -19.76 2.30 -2.48
N SER A 328 -20.82 2.54 -1.69
CA SER A 328 -21.57 1.46 -1.04
C SER A 328 -22.18 0.47 -2.04
N SER A 329 -22.51 0.93 -3.25
CA SER A 329 -23.05 0.12 -4.35
C SER A 329 -21.99 -0.62 -5.19
N LEU A 330 -20.70 -0.36 -4.91
CA LEU A 330 -19.58 -0.90 -5.67
C LEU A 330 -18.88 -2.04 -4.92
N GLY A 331 -18.08 -2.79 -5.67
CA GLY A 331 -17.12 -3.72 -5.09
C GLY A 331 -16.02 -2.95 -4.38
N GLY A 332 -15.53 -3.49 -3.28
CA GLY A 332 -14.53 -2.82 -2.45
C GLY A 332 -13.76 -3.80 -1.59
N SER A 333 -12.60 -3.38 -1.14
CA SER A 333 -11.75 -4.24 -0.33
C SER A 333 -10.96 -3.49 0.74
N ALA A 334 -10.44 -4.26 1.68
CA ALA A 334 -9.50 -3.79 2.68
C ALA A 334 -8.42 -4.84 2.95
N ILE A 335 -7.20 -4.36 3.20
CA ILE A 335 -6.10 -5.14 3.76
C ILE A 335 -5.90 -4.64 5.18
N CYS A 336 -6.08 -5.52 6.16
CA CYS A 336 -5.89 -5.21 7.57
C CYS A 336 -4.70 -5.98 8.17
N ILE A 337 -4.03 -5.36 9.13
CA ILE A 337 -2.93 -5.92 9.91
C ILE A 337 -3.19 -5.62 11.39
N GLU A 338 -3.16 -6.65 12.24
CA GLU A 338 -3.16 -6.48 13.69
C GLU A 338 -1.72 -6.26 14.16
N ASN A 339 -1.29 -4.99 14.26
CA ASN A 339 0.09 -4.62 14.55
C ASN A 339 0.14 -3.38 15.45
N GLY A 340 0.57 -3.59 16.70
CA GLY A 340 0.61 -2.56 17.75
C GLY A 340 1.42 -1.31 17.37
N PRO A 341 2.68 -1.44 16.92
CA PRO A 341 3.48 -0.29 16.49
C PRO A 341 2.85 0.51 15.34
N LEU A 342 2.35 -0.17 14.30
CA LEU A 342 1.62 0.46 13.19
C LEU A 342 0.38 1.20 13.68
N HIS A 343 -0.46 0.54 14.48
CA HIS A 343 -1.65 1.14 15.07
C HIS A 343 -1.31 2.38 15.91
N LYS A 344 -0.28 2.29 16.75
CA LYS A 344 0.19 3.42 17.57
C LYS A 344 0.65 4.60 16.71
N ALA A 345 1.28 4.36 15.56
CA ALA A 345 1.71 5.41 14.65
C ALA A 345 0.52 6.18 14.04
N PHE A 346 -0.58 5.50 13.70
CA PHE A 346 -1.81 6.14 13.22
C PHE A 346 -2.61 6.79 14.37
N LEU A 347 -2.63 6.17 15.55
CA LEU A 347 -3.28 6.74 16.73
C LEU A 347 -2.63 8.07 17.12
N ALA A 348 -1.30 8.17 17.00
CA ALA A 348 -0.57 9.43 17.22
C ALA A 348 -0.95 10.52 16.21
N MET A 349 -1.42 10.16 15.01
CA MET A 349 -1.92 11.13 14.04
C MET A 349 -3.27 11.71 14.43
N GLU A 350 -4.08 10.95 15.17
CA GLU A 350 -5.48 11.27 15.50
C GLU A 350 -5.63 12.07 16.81
N VAL A 351 -4.55 12.39 17.52
CA VAL A 351 -4.60 12.98 18.88
C VAL A 351 -5.47 14.24 18.96
N THR A 352 -5.48 15.06 17.91
CA THR A 352 -6.27 16.31 17.82
C THR A 352 -7.40 16.22 16.81
N ALA A 353 -7.71 15.01 16.34
CA ALA A 353 -8.66 14.84 15.27
C ALA A 353 -10.09 15.07 15.73
N GLN A 354 -10.88 15.65 14.84
CA GLN A 354 -12.32 15.74 15.01
C GLN A 354 -12.94 14.48 14.41
N VAL A 355 -13.60 13.69 15.25
CA VAL A 355 -14.25 12.44 14.85
C VAL A 355 -15.76 12.63 15.00
N ASP A 356 -16.53 12.18 14.01
CA ASP A 356 -17.98 12.19 14.10
C ASP A 356 -18.47 11.49 15.37
N SER A 357 -19.58 11.98 15.91
CA SER A 357 -20.26 11.30 17.00
C SER A 357 -20.99 10.04 16.52
N CYS A 358 -21.31 9.19 17.49
CA CYS A 358 -22.56 8.45 17.47
C CYS A 358 -23.68 9.44 17.89
#